data_AF-A0A5C3LBM9-F1
#
_entry.id   AF-A0A5C3LBM9-F1
#
_cell.length_a   1.000
_cell.length_b   1.000
_cell.length_c   1.000
_cell.angle_alpha   90.00
_cell.angle_beta   90.00
_cell.angle_gamma   90.00
#
_symmetry.space_group_name_H-M   'P 1'
#
loop_
_entity.id
_entity.type
_entity.pdbx_description
1 polymer ?
#
loop_
_entity_poly.entity_id
_entity_poly.type
_entity_poly.pdbx_seq_one_letter_code
_entity_poly.pdbx_strand_id
1 'polypeptide(L)'
;MVAGFSKAVTLYLVPVLGLAATLLSLFAILAPTLLLHDRVNLLVVSPSTALSQSGPSRSTDGPSVFLCVLGSCSRPSSNASITCILPALEPKFDLRVLPANEPCLVLSAPSAVAPAFIARKLTAFLIVRMWFGTAVKDFNATILEQGAQGHELVAEIGNGFTMVYVAHAFYAVPVISLLTKFNVKLTK
;
A
#
# COMPACT_ATOMS: atom_id res chain seq x y z
N MET A 1 28.25 17.93 27.69
CA MET A 1 27.96 17.93 26.22
C MET A 1 26.69 17.15 25.85
N VAL A 2 26.36 16.04 26.51
CA VAL A 2 25.16 15.20 26.20
C VAL A 2 23.83 15.96 26.26
N ALA A 3 23.67 16.88 27.22
CA ALA A 3 22.44 17.69 27.36
C ALA A 3 22.17 18.60 26.14
N GLY A 4 23.22 19.15 25.53
CA GLY A 4 23.10 20.00 24.33
C GLY A 4 22.65 19.21 23.12
N PHE A 5 23.22 18.01 22.93
CA PHE A 5 22.82 17.10 21.85
C PHE A 5 21.37 16.64 21.99
N SER A 6 20.93 16.24 23.19
CA SER A 6 19.55 15.85 23.46
C SER A 6 18.55 16.97 23.12
N LYS A 7 18.89 18.22 23.47
CA LYS A 7 18.08 19.39 23.12
C LYS A 7 18.01 19.63 21.61
N ALA A 8 19.13 19.50 20.90
CA ALA A 8 19.18 19.65 19.45
C ALA A 8 18.34 18.57 18.73
N VAL A 9 18.48 17.31 19.13
CA VAL A 9 17.68 16.19 18.58
C VAL A 9 16.20 16.44 18.77
N THR A 10 15.79 16.83 19.98
CA THR A 10 14.36 17.00 20.30
C THR A 10 13.74 18.21 19.63
N LEU A 11 14.51 19.29 19.41
CA LEU A 11 13.99 20.53 18.82
C LEU A 11 14.01 20.55 17.29
N TYR A 12 14.96 19.86 16.67
CA TYR A 12 15.15 19.93 15.22
C TYR A 12 14.88 18.59 14.53
N LEU A 13 15.51 17.50 14.99
CA LEU A 13 15.38 16.21 14.32
C LEU A 13 13.97 15.64 14.46
N VAL A 14 13.38 15.73 15.65
CA VAL A 14 12.04 15.20 15.92
C VAL A 14 10.95 15.84 15.03
N PRO A 15 10.84 17.18 14.90
CA PRO A 15 9.89 17.79 13.97
C PRO A 15 10.14 17.43 12.51
N VAL A 16 11.41 17.36 12.08
CA VAL A 16 11.77 16.98 10.71
C VAL A 16 11.34 15.55 10.40
N LEU A 17 11.62 14.60 11.30
CA LEU A 17 11.18 13.22 11.15
C LEU A 17 9.64 13.08 11.19
N GLY A 18 8.96 13.85 12.04
CA GLY A 18 7.49 13.90 12.09
C GLY A 18 6.88 14.43 10.79
N LEU A 19 7.45 15.48 10.22
CA LEU A 19 7.04 16.04 8.93
C LEU A 19 7.27 15.03 7.79
N ALA A 20 8.46 14.41 7.74
CA ALA A 20 8.79 13.39 6.75
C ALA A 20 7.84 12.19 6.85
N ALA A 21 7.53 11.72 8.04
CA ALA A 21 6.56 10.63 8.26
C ALA A 21 5.16 11.01 7.76
N THR A 22 4.73 12.25 8.00
CA THR A 22 3.41 12.75 7.56
C THR A 22 3.34 12.83 6.05
N LEU A 23 4.39 13.36 5.39
CA LEU A 23 4.47 13.42 3.92
C LEU A 23 4.52 12.03 3.28
N LEU A 24 5.32 11.10 3.82
CA LEU A 24 5.38 9.72 3.32
C LEU A 24 4.04 9.00 3.49
N SER A 25 3.33 9.24 4.60
CA SER A 25 1.99 8.69 4.82
C SER A 25 0.99 9.26 3.81
N LEU A 26 1.05 10.57 3.57
CA LEU A 26 0.22 11.25 2.57
C LEU A 26 0.49 10.68 1.17
N PHE A 27 1.76 10.54 0.78
CA PHE A 27 2.12 9.94 -0.50
C PHE A 27 1.67 8.50 -0.61
N ALA A 28 1.86 7.67 0.41
CA ALA A 28 1.39 6.29 0.34
C ALA A 28 -0.13 6.16 0.13
N ILE A 29 -0.91 7.12 0.64
CA ILE A 29 -2.38 7.12 0.52
C ILE A 29 -2.84 7.76 -0.80
N LEU A 30 -2.19 8.83 -1.26
CA LEU A 30 -2.61 9.62 -2.44
C LEU A 30 -1.84 9.27 -3.73
N ALA A 31 -0.74 8.53 -3.65
CA ALA A 31 0.17 8.40 -4.79
C ALA A 31 -0.50 7.87 -6.06
N PRO A 32 -1.21 6.73 -6.02
CA PRO A 32 -1.79 6.25 -7.26
C PRO A 32 -2.89 7.13 -7.81
N THR A 33 -3.51 8.06 -7.08
CA THR A 33 -4.58 8.91 -7.66
C THR A 33 -4.13 10.30 -8.04
N LEU A 34 -3.04 10.83 -7.45
CA LEU A 34 -2.59 12.20 -7.71
C LEU A 34 -1.13 12.32 -8.16
N LEU A 35 -0.22 11.45 -7.69
CA LEU A 35 1.22 11.62 -7.88
C LEU A 35 1.94 10.27 -7.86
N LEU A 36 2.70 9.92 -8.90
CA LEU A 36 3.44 8.64 -9.00
C LEU A 36 2.57 7.41 -9.22
N HIS A 37 1.55 7.54 -10.08
CA HIS A 37 0.62 6.47 -10.49
C HIS A 37 1.27 5.12 -10.80
N ASP A 38 2.49 5.13 -11.35
CA ASP A 38 3.21 3.94 -11.82
C ASP A 38 4.32 3.47 -10.86
N ARG A 39 4.60 4.23 -9.79
CA ARG A 39 5.72 3.92 -8.88
C ARG A 39 5.28 3.49 -7.50
N VAL A 40 4.08 3.87 -7.06
CA VAL A 40 3.59 3.56 -5.72
C VAL A 40 2.19 3.01 -5.80
N ASN A 41 2.05 1.72 -5.49
CA ASN A 41 0.78 1.02 -5.42
C ASN A 41 0.80 0.04 -4.23
N LEU A 42 -0.36 -0.36 -3.73
CA LEU A 42 -0.46 -1.40 -2.70
C LEU A 42 -0.57 -2.79 -3.30
N LEU A 43 -1.34 -2.88 -4.38
CA LEU A 43 -1.47 -4.10 -5.17
C LEU A 43 -1.40 -3.69 -6.63
N VAL A 44 -0.68 -4.47 -7.42
CA VAL A 44 -0.65 -4.34 -8.88
C VAL A 44 -1.09 -5.66 -9.47
N VAL A 45 -2.01 -5.60 -10.42
CA VAL A 45 -2.31 -6.69 -11.33
C VAL A 45 -1.65 -6.34 -12.64
N SER A 46 -0.75 -7.20 -13.12
CA SER A 46 -0.01 -6.97 -14.35
C SER A 46 0.03 -8.23 -15.21
N PRO A 47 0.12 -8.09 -16.54
CA PRO A 47 0.25 -9.23 -17.43
C PRO A 47 1.58 -9.94 -17.20
N SER A 48 1.53 -11.25 -16.98
CA SER A 48 2.71 -12.09 -16.76
C SER A 48 2.47 -13.55 -17.11
N THR A 49 3.40 -14.09 -17.88
CA THR A 49 3.51 -15.52 -18.24
C THR A 49 4.05 -16.38 -17.10
N ALA A 50 4.48 -15.78 -15.98
CA ALA A 50 5.23 -16.47 -14.93
C ALA A 50 4.45 -17.60 -14.24
N LEU A 51 3.12 -17.53 -14.20
CA LEU A 51 2.26 -18.55 -13.60
C LEU A 51 1.99 -19.74 -14.54
N SER A 52 1.91 -19.48 -15.86
CA SER A 52 1.50 -20.47 -16.85
C SER A 52 2.66 -21.19 -17.53
N GLN A 53 3.84 -20.56 -17.61
CA GLN A 53 4.99 -21.11 -18.33
C GLN A 53 6.15 -21.43 -17.39
N SER A 54 6.61 -22.69 -17.38
CA SER A 54 7.85 -23.09 -16.71
C SER A 54 9.06 -22.58 -17.50
N GLY A 55 9.40 -21.30 -17.32
CA GLY A 55 10.49 -20.65 -18.04
C GLY A 55 10.81 -19.25 -17.51
N PRO A 56 11.81 -18.55 -18.07
CA PRO A 56 12.08 -17.17 -17.72
C PRO A 56 10.86 -16.31 -18.05
N SER A 57 10.38 -15.55 -17.07
CA SER A 57 9.22 -14.69 -17.22
C SER A 57 9.47 -13.65 -18.31
N ARG A 58 8.57 -13.61 -19.30
CA ARG A 58 8.54 -12.54 -20.29
C ARG A 58 7.41 -11.59 -19.91
N SER A 59 7.73 -10.31 -19.78
CA SER A 59 6.72 -9.26 -19.67
C SER A 59 5.99 -9.20 -21.00
N THR A 60 4.71 -9.56 -20.98
CA THR A 60 3.79 -9.40 -22.10
C THR A 60 3.15 -8.02 -22.02
N ASP A 61 2.90 -7.39 -23.17
CA ASP A 61 2.17 -6.12 -23.19
C ASP A 61 0.69 -6.42 -22.95
N GLY A 62 0.09 -5.75 -21.98
CA GLY A 62 -1.28 -6.02 -21.58
C GLY A 62 -1.80 -5.06 -20.51
N PRO A 63 -3.07 -5.21 -20.11
CA PRO A 63 -3.70 -4.31 -19.18
C PRO A 63 -3.15 -4.51 -17.77
N SER A 64 -2.78 -3.41 -17.12
CA SER A 64 -2.36 -3.39 -15.72
C SER A 64 -3.31 -2.54 -14.88
N VAL A 65 -3.67 -3.04 -13.70
CA VAL A 65 -4.50 -2.32 -12.73
C VAL A 65 -3.69 -2.09 -11.46
N PHE A 66 -3.64 -0.84 -11.04
CA PHE A 66 -2.96 -0.39 -9.83
C PHE A 66 -4.02 -0.09 -8.78
N LEU A 67 -3.98 -0.80 -7.66
CA LEU A 67 -4.94 -0.73 -6.57
C LEU A 67 -4.31 -0.08 -5.34
N CYS A 68 -5.09 0.76 -4.68
CA CYS A 68 -4.70 1.45 -3.46
C CYS A 68 -5.86 1.64 -2.49
N VAL A 69 -5.58 2.22 -1.33
CA VAL A 69 -6.57 2.36 -0.23
C VAL A 69 -7.80 3.16 -0.67
N LEU A 70 -7.58 4.25 -1.41
CA LEU A 70 -8.64 5.21 -1.75
C LEU A 70 -9.13 5.11 -3.19
N GLY A 71 -8.54 4.26 -4.04
CA GLY A 71 -8.91 4.19 -5.44
C GLY A 71 -8.02 3.29 -6.27
N SER A 72 -8.22 3.33 -7.58
CA SER A 72 -7.43 2.58 -8.55
C SER A 72 -7.13 3.39 -9.79
N CYS A 73 -6.10 2.93 -10.49
CA CYS A 73 -5.85 3.31 -11.87
C CYS A 73 -5.73 2.08 -12.74
N SER A 74 -6.15 2.20 -13.99
CA SER A 74 -5.97 1.18 -14.99
C SER A 74 -5.15 1.75 -16.15
N ARG A 75 -4.36 0.88 -16.76
CA ARG A 75 -3.56 1.16 -17.94
C ARG A 75 -3.80 0.02 -18.92
N PRO A 76 -4.37 0.26 -20.11
CA PRO A 76 -4.73 -0.82 -21.02
C PRO A 76 -3.54 -1.48 -21.74
N SER A 77 -2.43 -0.78 -21.89
CA SER A 77 -1.15 -1.31 -22.40
C SER A 77 0.03 -0.53 -21.82
N SER A 78 1.23 -1.09 -21.84
CA SER A 78 2.45 -0.51 -21.25
C SER A 78 2.73 0.93 -21.70
N ASN A 79 2.39 1.27 -22.95
CA ASN A 79 2.59 2.60 -23.53
C ASN A 79 1.35 3.51 -23.48
N ALA A 80 0.21 3.02 -22.99
CA ALA A 80 -1.01 3.80 -22.93
C ALA A 80 -1.05 4.76 -21.72
N SER A 81 -1.89 5.79 -21.83
CA SER A 81 -2.19 6.69 -20.73
C SER A 81 -2.89 5.94 -19.59
N ILE A 82 -2.56 6.33 -18.37
CA ILE A 82 -3.16 5.78 -17.15
C ILE A 82 -4.47 6.53 -16.88
N THR A 83 -5.55 5.78 -16.67
CA THR A 83 -6.86 6.33 -16.28
C THR A 83 -7.09 6.04 -14.80
N CYS A 84 -7.23 7.10 -14.00
CA CYS A 84 -7.40 6.99 -12.56
C CYS A 84 -8.80 7.43 -12.13
N ILE A 85 -9.34 6.77 -11.11
CA ILE A 85 -10.60 7.14 -10.47
C ILE A 85 -10.30 8.10 -9.33
N LEU A 86 -11.20 9.05 -9.11
CA LEU A 86 -11.12 9.97 -7.98
C LEU A 86 -11.07 9.20 -6.65
N PRO A 87 -10.26 9.64 -5.68
CA PRO A 87 -10.18 8.98 -4.39
C PRO A 87 -11.53 9.06 -3.67
N ALA A 88 -12.02 7.91 -3.19
CA ALA A 88 -13.28 7.79 -2.46
C ALA A 88 -13.09 6.96 -1.18
N LEU A 89 -13.91 7.24 -0.16
CA LEU A 89 -13.95 6.45 1.08
C LEU A 89 -14.52 5.05 0.84
N GLU A 90 -15.40 4.93 -0.16
CA GLU A 90 -15.91 3.67 -0.70
C GLU A 90 -15.39 3.55 -2.14
N PRO A 91 -14.15 3.08 -2.33
CA PRO A 91 -13.55 3.02 -3.65
C PRO A 91 -14.31 2.03 -4.53
N LYS A 92 -14.83 2.51 -5.66
CA LYS A 92 -15.33 1.67 -6.73
C LYS A 92 -14.18 1.41 -7.69
N PHE A 93 -13.66 0.19 -7.69
CA PHE A 93 -12.57 -0.20 -8.59
C PHE A 93 -13.10 -0.40 -10.01
N ASP A 94 -12.45 0.24 -10.99
CA ASP A 94 -12.78 0.04 -12.40
C ASP A 94 -12.02 -1.17 -12.93
N LEU A 95 -12.72 -2.30 -12.95
CA LEU A 95 -12.22 -3.57 -13.47
C LEU A 95 -12.66 -3.81 -14.92
N ARG A 96 -13.20 -2.80 -15.64
CA ARG A 96 -13.67 -2.98 -17.02
C ARG A 96 -12.56 -3.35 -18.01
N VAL A 97 -11.31 -3.06 -17.66
CA VAL A 97 -10.14 -3.42 -18.46
C VAL A 97 -9.79 -4.90 -18.31
N LEU A 98 -10.32 -5.55 -17.27
CA LEU A 98 -10.15 -6.98 -17.06
C LEU A 98 -11.23 -7.78 -17.81
N PRO A 99 -10.88 -8.94 -18.37
CA PRO A 99 -11.81 -9.88 -18.98
C PRO A 99 -13.02 -10.21 -18.09
N ALA A 100 -14.21 -10.31 -18.69
CA ALA A 100 -15.47 -10.48 -17.97
C ALA A 100 -15.61 -11.79 -17.16
N ASN A 101 -14.71 -12.76 -17.37
CA ASN A 101 -14.70 -14.05 -16.69
C ASN A 101 -13.73 -14.11 -15.50
N GLU A 102 -13.12 -12.99 -15.12
CA GLU A 102 -12.21 -12.99 -13.99
C GLU A 102 -12.95 -13.05 -12.66
N PRO A 103 -12.41 -13.79 -11.68
CA PRO A 103 -12.94 -13.77 -10.33
C PRO A 103 -12.96 -12.32 -9.86
N CYS A 104 -14.15 -11.83 -9.49
CA CYS A 104 -14.26 -10.54 -8.81
C CYS A 104 -13.31 -10.61 -7.61
N LEU A 105 -12.21 -9.85 -7.67
CA LEU A 105 -11.30 -9.67 -6.54
C LEU A 105 -12.19 -9.34 -5.35
N VAL A 106 -12.28 -10.26 -4.38
CA VAL A 106 -13.07 -10.11 -3.17
C VAL A 106 -12.32 -9.14 -2.24
N LEU A 107 -12.09 -7.93 -2.74
CA LEU A 107 -11.64 -6.75 -2.02
C LEU A 107 -12.82 -6.16 -1.23
N SER A 108 -13.70 -7.02 -0.69
CA SER A 108 -14.70 -6.63 0.29
C SER A 108 -13.93 -6.07 1.47
N ALA A 109 -13.85 -4.74 1.56
CA ALA A 109 -13.09 -4.07 2.60
C ALA A 109 -13.45 -4.70 3.96
N PRO A 110 -12.45 -5.03 4.81
CA PRO A 110 -12.75 -5.59 6.12
C PRO A 110 -13.74 -4.66 6.82
N SER A 111 -14.86 -5.23 7.26
CA SER A 111 -15.96 -4.47 7.86
C SER A 111 -15.40 -3.55 8.95
N ALA A 112 -15.76 -2.28 8.89
CA ALA A 112 -15.14 -1.20 9.66
C ALA A 112 -15.26 -1.44 11.18
N VAL A 113 -14.31 -2.15 11.78
CA VAL A 113 -14.25 -2.34 13.24
C VAL A 113 -13.54 -1.15 13.89
N ALA A 114 -14.22 0.01 13.93
CA ALA A 114 -14.26 1.05 14.99
C ALA A 114 -12.93 1.57 15.65
N PRO A 115 -12.92 2.63 16.48
CA PRO A 115 -11.85 3.63 16.48
C PRO A 115 -11.09 3.84 17.82
N ALA A 116 -10.27 2.88 18.28
CA ALA A 116 -9.34 3.12 19.42
C ALA A 116 -7.88 3.19 18.93
N PHE A 117 -7.42 4.39 18.55
CA PHE A 117 -6.62 4.58 17.33
C PHE A 117 -5.12 4.89 17.46
N ILE A 118 -4.40 4.46 18.50
CA ILE A 118 -2.92 4.65 18.52
C ILE A 118 -2.14 3.32 18.57
N ALA A 119 -2.47 2.37 19.45
CA ALA A 119 -1.96 0.99 19.34
C ALA A 119 -2.60 0.22 18.16
N ARG A 120 -3.77 0.67 17.70
CA ARG A 120 -4.53 0.04 16.61
C ARG A 120 -4.02 0.43 15.22
N LYS A 121 -3.20 1.47 15.04
CA LYS A 121 -2.71 1.88 13.70
C LYS A 121 -1.75 0.86 13.11
N LEU A 122 -0.76 0.41 13.90
CA LEU A 122 0.18 -0.60 13.45
C LEU A 122 -0.50 -1.96 13.28
N THR A 123 -1.33 -2.36 14.25
CA THR A 123 -2.08 -3.61 14.15
C THR A 123 -3.05 -3.61 12.97
N ALA A 124 -3.80 -2.52 12.74
CA ALA A 124 -4.67 -2.38 11.58
C ALA A 124 -3.87 -2.42 10.28
N PHE A 125 -2.70 -1.77 10.23
CA PHE A 125 -1.82 -1.84 9.06
C PHE A 125 -1.33 -3.28 8.79
N LEU A 126 -0.93 -4.02 9.82
CA LEU A 126 -0.52 -5.42 9.69
C LEU A 126 -1.68 -6.32 9.23
N ILE A 127 -2.88 -6.10 9.76
CA ILE A 127 -4.10 -6.81 9.33
C ILE A 127 -4.37 -6.51 7.85
N VAL A 128 -4.33 -5.24 7.43
CA VAL A 128 -4.50 -4.85 6.03
C VAL A 128 -3.44 -5.51 5.15
N ARG A 129 -2.16 -5.47 5.54
CA ARG A 129 -1.07 -6.14 4.80
C ARG A 129 -1.33 -7.64 4.66
N MET A 130 -1.70 -8.31 5.75
CA MET A 130 -1.99 -9.74 5.74
C MET A 130 -3.18 -10.05 4.83
N TRP A 131 -4.24 -9.24 4.90
CA TRP A 131 -5.43 -9.38 4.07
C TRP A 131 -5.10 -9.21 2.58
N PHE A 132 -4.36 -8.17 2.19
CA PHE A 132 -3.88 -8.02 0.81
C PHE A 132 -2.99 -9.19 0.37
N GLY A 133 -2.13 -9.70 1.26
CA GLY A 133 -1.31 -10.86 0.96
C GLY A 133 -2.12 -12.14 0.70
N THR A 134 -3.20 -12.35 1.47
CA THR A 134 -4.14 -13.45 1.21
C THR A 134 -4.89 -13.21 -0.10
N ALA A 135 -5.42 -12.00 -0.34
CA ALA A 135 -6.13 -11.69 -1.57
C ALA A 135 -5.26 -11.90 -2.84
N VAL A 136 -3.98 -11.54 -2.80
CA VAL A 136 -3.03 -11.81 -3.89
C VAL A 136 -2.85 -13.31 -4.11
N LYS A 137 -2.70 -14.10 -3.04
CA LYS A 137 -2.55 -15.55 -3.14
C LYS A 137 -3.79 -16.19 -3.73
N ASP A 138 -4.96 -15.81 -3.25
CA ASP A 138 -6.25 -16.37 -3.70
C ASP A 138 -6.52 -16.00 -5.16
N PHE A 139 -6.21 -14.75 -5.57
CA PHE A 139 -6.29 -14.33 -6.97
C PHE A 139 -5.39 -15.18 -7.85
N ASN A 140 -4.10 -15.29 -7.52
CA ASN A 140 -3.14 -16.06 -8.31
C ASN A 140 -3.48 -17.57 -8.33
N ALA A 141 -3.99 -18.13 -7.22
CA ALA A 141 -4.47 -19.51 -7.17
C ALA A 141 -5.66 -19.74 -8.10
N THR A 142 -6.61 -18.81 -8.15
CA THR A 142 -7.77 -18.90 -9.04
C THR A 142 -7.36 -18.86 -10.51
N ILE A 143 -6.37 -18.03 -10.87
CA ILE A 143 -5.81 -18.00 -12.23
C ILE A 143 -5.15 -19.35 -12.59
N LEU A 144 -4.43 -19.97 -11.64
CA LEU A 144 -3.84 -21.30 -11.85
C LEU A 144 -4.91 -22.40 -12.04
N GLU A 145 -6.03 -22.32 -11.32
CA GLU A 145 -7.14 -23.28 -11.45
C GLU A 145 -7.83 -23.20 -12.82
N GLN A 146 -7.78 -22.06 -13.50
CA GLN A 146 -8.32 -21.89 -14.86
C GLN A 146 -7.47 -22.59 -15.94
N GLY A 147 -6.24 -22.99 -15.61
CA GLY A 147 -5.35 -23.72 -16.50
C GLY A 147 -5.10 -23.00 -17.83
N ALA A 148 -5.23 -23.73 -18.96
CA ALA A 148 -4.98 -23.19 -20.30
C ALA A 148 -5.99 -22.11 -20.75
N GLN A 149 -7.11 -21.94 -20.03
CA GLN A 149 -8.08 -20.89 -20.31
C GLN A 149 -7.87 -19.63 -19.45
N GLY A 150 -6.96 -19.69 -18.48
CA GLY A 150 -6.63 -18.56 -17.61
C GLY A 150 -5.89 -17.46 -18.35
N HIS A 151 -6.22 -16.21 -18.04
CA HIS A 151 -5.46 -15.07 -18.56
C HIS A 151 -4.09 -15.00 -17.88
N GLU A 152 -3.08 -14.55 -18.62
CA GLU A 152 -1.72 -14.37 -18.12
C GLU A 152 -1.63 -13.14 -17.22
N LEU A 153 -2.27 -13.18 -16.05
CA LEU A 153 -2.25 -12.10 -15.06
C LEU A 153 -1.61 -12.57 -13.77
N VAL A 154 -0.82 -11.70 -13.16
CA VAL A 154 -0.28 -11.89 -11.82
C VAL A 154 -0.63 -10.70 -10.96
N ALA A 155 -1.17 -10.96 -9.77
CA ALA A 155 -1.27 -9.99 -8.71
C ALA A 155 0.00 -10.02 -7.86
N GLU A 156 0.52 -8.83 -7.54
CA GLU A 156 1.69 -8.65 -6.68
C GLU A 156 1.46 -7.54 -5.66
N ILE A 157 2.11 -7.68 -4.50
CA ILE A 157 2.12 -6.64 -3.46
C ILE A 157 3.08 -5.54 -3.89
N GLY A 158 2.56 -4.32 -3.97
CA GLY A 158 3.34 -3.14 -4.31
C GLY A 158 4.21 -2.60 -3.20
N ASN A 159 5.08 -1.66 -3.56
CA ASN A 159 5.99 -0.98 -2.63
C ASN A 159 5.29 0.04 -1.70
N GLY A 160 4.00 0.33 -1.89
CA GLY A 160 3.23 1.24 -1.05
C GLY A 160 3.23 0.80 0.43
N PHE A 161 3.18 -0.51 0.69
CA PHE A 161 3.30 -1.03 2.05
C PHE A 161 4.65 -0.71 2.69
N THR A 162 5.74 -0.76 1.93
CA THR A 162 7.07 -0.40 2.41
C THR A 162 7.12 1.08 2.76
N MET A 163 6.54 1.96 1.94
CA MET A 163 6.49 3.39 2.25
C MET A 163 5.71 3.68 3.53
N VAL A 164 4.54 3.05 3.73
CA VAL A 164 3.77 3.19 4.97
C VAL A 164 4.56 2.68 6.18
N TYR A 165 5.27 1.57 6.04
CA TYR A 165 6.10 1.02 7.11
C TYR A 165 7.24 1.96 7.51
N VAL A 166 7.96 2.51 6.53
CA VAL A 166 9.03 3.50 6.74
C VAL A 166 8.47 4.77 7.40
N ALA A 167 7.30 5.25 6.97
CA ALA A 167 6.63 6.38 7.57
C ALA A 167 6.32 6.14 9.07
N HIS A 168 5.80 4.95 9.40
CA HIS A 168 5.54 4.56 10.79
C HIS A 168 6.82 4.49 11.63
N ALA A 169 7.91 3.97 11.07
CA ALA A 169 9.21 3.93 11.75
C ALA A 169 9.71 5.35 12.11
N PHE A 170 9.55 6.31 11.19
CA PHE A 170 9.87 7.72 11.48
C PHE A 170 8.94 8.35 12.51
N TYR A 171 7.68 7.90 12.60
CA TYR A 171 6.74 8.37 13.63
C TYR A 171 7.04 7.84 15.03
N ALA A 172 7.75 6.71 15.15
CA ALA A 172 8.13 6.15 16.45
C ALA A 172 9.06 7.09 17.25
N VAL A 173 9.97 7.80 16.57
CA VAL A 173 10.95 8.71 17.19
C VAL A 173 10.29 9.89 17.94
N PRO A 174 9.37 10.67 17.33
CA PRO A 174 8.61 11.70 18.04
C PRO A 174 7.80 11.14 19.21
N VAL A 175 7.16 9.99 19.03
CA VAL A 175 6.33 9.37 20.09
C VAL A 175 7.16 9.01 21.31
N ILE A 176 8.30 8.32 21.13
CA ILE A 176 9.20 7.96 22.23
C ILE A 176 9.77 9.23 22.91
N SER A 177 10.11 10.25 22.12
CA SER A 177 10.60 11.53 22.64
C SER A 177 9.56 12.29 23.48
N LEU A 178 8.27 12.13 23.16
CA LEU A 178 7.18 12.69 23.97
C LEU A 178 6.97 11.88 25.26
N LEU A 179 6.95 10.54 25.18
CA LEU A 179 6.75 9.66 26.33
C LEU A 179 7.86 9.79 27.39
N THR A 180 9.11 9.99 26.95
CA THR A 180 10.23 10.23 27.86
C THR A 180 10.09 11.55 28.60
N LYS A 181 9.60 12.62 27.95
CA LYS A 181 9.28 13.89 28.64
C LYS A 181 8.16 13.77 29.66
N PHE A 182 7.16 12.92 29.41
CA PHE A 182 6.06 12.68 30.37
C PHE A 182 6.55 11.97 31.63
N ASN A 183 7.37 10.93 31.49
CA ASN A 183 7.88 10.18 32.65
C ASN A 183 8.68 11.05 33.63
N VAL A 184 9.48 11.99 33.13
CA VAL A 184 10.31 12.87 33.99
C VAL A 184 9.47 13.87 34.79
N LYS A 185 8.27 14.22 34.34
CA LYS A 185 7.38 15.15 35.06
C LYS A 185 6.58 14.50 36.18
N LEU A 186 6.39 13.18 36.15
CA LEU A 186 5.64 12.43 37.17
C LEU A 186 6.47 12.09 38.41
N THR A 187 7.81 12.24 38.34
CA THR A 187 8.74 11.90 39.43
C THR A 187 9.14 13.11 40.29
N LYS A 188 8.51 14.27 40.11
CA LYS A 188 8.69 15.49 40.90
C LYS A 188 7.36 15.90 41.51
#